data_AF-A0A9P9C8I0-F1
#
_entry.id   AF-A0A9P9C8I0-F1
#
_cell.length_a   1.000
_cell.length_b   1.000
_cell.length_c   1.000
_cell.angle_alpha   90.00
_cell.angle_beta   90.00
_cell.angle_gamma   90.00
#
_symmetry.space_group_name_H-M   'P 1'
#
loop_
_entity.id
_entity.type
_entity.pdbx_description
1 polymer ?
#
loop_
_entity_poly.entity_id
_entity_poly.type
_entity_poly.pdbx_seq_one_letter_code
_entity_poly.pdbx_strand_id
1 'polypeptide(L)'
;MVKAELPPGNIPALVLLLSDQILKATGILWTIAYLLFIWSSSAISIGIPIVSLASNLAWYFVVVGYVFEDPLERSILFTLALIDLPLVYYTVKHGPNEWKHAPVVQRKLFSILTALIFTSIGVEYSFSRYWIENKLGSERGTTYRGFTSAADINELAFWSGSLALAAFPCPWAFRTLGSLGFFGCYLLRDWYWPEMHPYVVKPLAILLLVIAIGSDFLYGVLMLMVDRTR
;
A
#
# COMPACT_ATOMS: atom_id res chain seq x y z
N MET A 1 -12.78 6.78 -3.13
CA MET A 1 -13.89 6.59 -4.06
C MET A 1 -14.01 7.71 -5.06
N VAL A 2 -13.36 7.50 -6.21
CA VAL A 2 -13.95 7.88 -7.51
C VAL A 2 -15.45 7.59 -7.42
N LYS A 3 -16.25 8.64 -7.70
CA LYS A 3 -17.71 8.70 -7.54
C LYS A 3 -18.33 7.31 -7.66
N ALA A 4 -18.61 6.69 -6.52
CA ALA A 4 -19.08 5.32 -6.48
C ALA A 4 -20.40 5.26 -7.26
N GLU A 5 -20.41 4.47 -8.31
CA GLU A 5 -21.62 4.12 -9.01
C GLU A 5 -22.60 3.56 -7.98
N LEU A 6 -23.85 4.03 -8.04
CA LEU A 6 -24.88 3.57 -7.12
C LEU A 6 -24.91 2.05 -7.23
N PRO A 7 -24.71 1.32 -6.13
CA PRO A 7 -24.77 -0.13 -6.20
C PRO A 7 -26.18 -0.53 -6.67
N PRO A 8 -26.33 -1.66 -7.38
CA PRO A 8 -27.66 -2.12 -7.74
C PRO A 8 -28.50 -2.29 -6.47
N GLY A 9 -29.81 -2.07 -6.57
CA GLY A 9 -30.70 -1.94 -5.40
C GLY A 9 -30.79 -3.19 -4.50
N ASN A 10 -30.22 -4.30 -4.93
CA ASN A 10 -30.05 -5.55 -4.18
C ASN A 10 -28.86 -5.52 -3.20
N ILE A 11 -27.94 -4.57 -3.31
CA ILE A 11 -26.79 -4.46 -2.40
C ILE A 11 -27.17 -3.62 -1.17
N PRO A 12 -27.06 -4.17 0.05
CA PRO A 12 -27.40 -3.40 1.25
C PRO A 12 -26.47 -2.20 1.43
N ALA A 13 -27.03 -1.01 1.64
CA ALA A 13 -26.25 0.21 1.90
C ALA A 13 -25.28 0.08 3.10
N LEU A 14 -25.65 -0.76 4.07
CA LEU A 14 -24.80 -1.09 5.21
C LEU A 14 -23.48 -1.75 4.80
N VAL A 15 -23.46 -2.57 3.74
CA VAL A 15 -22.24 -3.24 3.26
C VAL A 15 -21.25 -2.21 2.70
N LEU A 16 -21.73 -1.25 1.91
CA LEU A 16 -20.91 -0.15 1.41
C LEU A 16 -20.34 0.66 2.58
N LEU A 17 -21.19 1.07 3.51
CA LEU A 17 -20.77 1.82 4.69
C LEU A 17 -19.70 1.05 5.49
N LEU A 18 -19.95 -0.23 5.81
CA LEU A 18 -19.01 -1.06 6.55
C LEU A 18 -17.67 -1.19 5.81
N SER A 19 -17.70 -1.46 4.51
CA SER A 19 -16.46 -1.57 3.72
C SER A 19 -15.66 -0.27 3.73
N ASP A 20 -16.31 0.89 3.63
CA ASP A 20 -15.65 2.20 3.71
C ASP A 20 -15.08 2.47 5.11
N GLN A 21 -15.79 2.09 6.17
CA GLN A 21 -15.29 2.25 7.54
C GLN A 21 -14.12 1.31 7.83
N ILE A 22 -14.13 0.09 7.31
CA ILE A 22 -13.00 -0.85 7.40
C ILE A 22 -11.78 -0.27 6.69
N LEU A 23 -11.96 0.30 5.49
CA LEU A 23 -10.87 0.92 4.74
C LEU A 23 -10.30 2.16 5.47
N LYS A 24 -11.16 2.98 6.09
CA LYS A 24 -10.71 4.11 6.94
C LYS A 24 -9.95 3.63 8.17
N ALA A 25 -10.48 2.64 8.88
CA ALA A 25 -9.81 2.04 10.03
C ALA A 25 -8.45 1.46 9.65
N THR A 26 -8.34 0.85 8.47
CA THR A 26 -7.09 0.36 7.89
C THR A 26 -6.05 1.46 7.76
N GLY A 27 -6.42 2.61 7.17
CA GLY A 27 -5.52 3.77 7.06
C GLY A 27 -5.04 4.28 8.43
N ILE A 28 -5.92 4.28 9.44
CA ILE A 28 -5.56 4.65 10.82
C ILE A 28 -4.56 3.64 11.42
N LEU A 29 -4.80 2.34 11.26
CA LEU A 29 -3.92 1.29 11.76
C LEU A 29 -2.52 1.38 11.14
N TRP A 30 -2.44 1.62 9.83
CA TRP A 30 -1.16 1.86 9.15
C TRP A 30 -0.46 3.12 9.65
N THR A 31 -1.22 4.20 9.87
CA THR A 31 -0.68 5.44 10.44
C THR A 31 -0.08 5.22 11.82
N ILE A 32 -0.79 4.51 12.70
CA ILE A 32 -0.29 4.16 14.03
C ILE A 32 1.00 3.33 13.91
N ALA A 33 1.04 2.36 13.00
CA ALA A 33 2.25 1.57 12.77
C ALA A 33 3.44 2.45 12.34
N TYR A 34 3.24 3.41 11.44
CA TYR A 34 4.30 4.32 11.01
C TYR A 34 4.77 5.25 12.13
N LEU A 35 3.86 5.77 12.95
CA LEU A 35 4.23 6.55 14.14
C LEU A 35 5.01 5.71 15.15
N LEU A 36 4.64 4.45 15.37
CA LEU A 36 5.39 3.52 16.21
C LEU A 36 6.78 3.21 15.64
N PHE A 37 6.92 3.10 14.32
CA PHE A 37 8.24 2.99 13.68
C PHE A 37 9.08 4.22 13.92
N ILE A 38 8.54 5.41 13.69
CA ILE A 38 9.25 6.68 13.94
C ILE A 38 9.65 6.79 15.41
N TRP A 39 8.76 6.41 16.33
CA TRP A 39 9.01 6.47 17.77
C TRP A 39 10.05 5.44 18.24
N SER A 40 10.00 4.22 17.69
CA SER A 40 10.96 3.15 18.00
C SER A 40 12.27 3.25 17.22
N SER A 41 12.37 4.16 16.26
CA SER A 41 13.58 4.41 15.46
C SER A 41 14.71 4.83 16.40
N SER A 42 15.57 3.86 16.70
CA SER A 42 16.73 4.06 17.58
C SER A 42 17.89 4.68 16.80
N ALA A 43 18.94 5.11 17.52
CA ALA A 43 20.18 5.54 16.88
C ALA A 43 20.87 4.44 16.05
N ILE A 44 20.43 3.18 16.16
CA ILE A 44 21.12 1.99 15.68
C ILE A 44 20.43 1.35 14.47
N SER A 45 19.09 1.32 14.42
CA SER A 45 18.33 0.62 13.37
C SER A 45 16.86 1.05 13.34
N ILE A 46 16.27 1.01 12.14
CA ILE A 46 14.85 1.31 11.87
C ILE A 46 14.09 0.07 11.41
N GLY A 47 14.81 -0.96 10.93
CA GLY A 47 14.23 -2.27 10.61
C GLY A 47 13.30 -2.29 9.38
N ILE A 48 13.14 -1.17 8.68
CA ILE A 48 12.31 -1.07 7.48
C ILE A 48 13.17 -1.38 6.24
N PRO A 49 12.79 -2.35 5.40
CA PRO A 49 13.52 -2.62 4.16
C PRO A 49 13.44 -1.41 3.21
N ILE A 50 14.60 -1.00 2.67
CA ILE A 50 14.71 0.21 1.82
C ILE A 50 13.89 0.14 0.52
N VAL A 51 13.68 -1.07 -0.02
CA VAL A 51 12.85 -1.31 -1.22
C VAL A 51 11.37 -1.06 -0.89
N SER A 52 10.93 -1.51 0.29
CA SER A 52 9.57 -1.32 0.78
C SER A 52 9.24 0.16 0.93
N LEU A 53 10.12 0.92 1.57
CA LEU A 53 9.95 2.37 1.74
C LEU A 53 9.89 3.09 0.38
N ALA A 54 10.76 2.70 -0.57
CA ALA A 54 10.77 3.27 -1.91
C ALA A 54 9.47 2.97 -2.69
N SER A 55 8.99 1.72 -2.64
CA SER A 55 7.74 1.31 -3.31
C SER A 55 6.52 2.01 -2.71
N ASN A 56 6.41 2.09 -1.37
CA ASN A 56 5.30 2.76 -0.70
C ASN A 56 5.25 4.26 -1.05
N LEU A 57 6.39 4.95 -1.00
CA LEU A 57 6.47 6.37 -1.41
C LEU A 57 6.09 6.56 -2.87
N ALA A 58 6.59 5.71 -3.76
CA ALA A 58 6.26 5.76 -5.18
C ALA A 58 4.75 5.62 -5.42
N TRP A 59 4.11 4.68 -4.71
CA TRP A 59 2.67 4.48 -4.79
C TRP A 59 1.92 5.76 -4.41
N TYR A 60 2.25 6.40 -3.28
CA TYR A 60 1.62 7.68 -2.90
C TYR A 60 1.85 8.78 -3.95
N PHE A 61 3.06 8.95 -4.45
CA PHE A 61 3.37 9.96 -5.46
C PHE A 61 2.54 9.79 -6.74
N VAL A 62 2.42 8.56 -7.24
CA VAL A 62 1.67 8.27 -8.46
C VAL A 62 0.17 8.36 -8.22
N VAL A 63 -0.33 7.80 -7.12
CA VAL A 63 -1.76 7.79 -6.83
C VAL A 63 -2.29 9.21 -6.55
N VAL A 64 -1.59 10.00 -5.74
CA VAL A 64 -1.96 11.40 -5.44
C VAL A 64 -1.72 12.30 -6.64
N GLY A 65 -0.65 12.09 -7.40
CA GLY A 65 -0.25 12.96 -8.50
C GLY A 65 -1.03 12.71 -9.79
N TYR A 66 -1.45 11.47 -10.05
CA TYR A 66 -1.91 11.05 -11.37
C TYR A 66 -3.22 10.26 -11.36
N VAL A 67 -3.42 9.33 -10.42
CA VAL A 67 -4.54 8.39 -10.45
C VAL A 67 -5.83 9.00 -9.89
N PHE A 68 -5.83 9.47 -8.65
CA PHE A 68 -7.05 9.94 -7.98
C PHE A 68 -7.43 11.37 -8.35
N GLU A 69 -8.73 11.59 -8.52
CA GLU A 69 -9.31 12.88 -8.93
C GLU A 69 -9.85 13.68 -7.73
N ASP A 70 -10.42 12.97 -6.75
CA ASP A 70 -11.11 13.60 -5.62
C ASP A 70 -10.11 14.38 -4.73
N PRO A 71 -10.29 15.69 -4.55
CA PRO A 71 -9.35 16.50 -3.77
C PRO A 71 -9.22 16.07 -2.31
N LEU A 72 -10.28 15.56 -1.70
CA LEU A 72 -10.27 15.11 -0.31
C LEU A 72 -9.42 13.83 -0.17
N GLU A 73 -9.62 12.85 -1.04
CA GLU A 73 -8.81 11.62 -1.09
C GLU A 73 -7.34 11.90 -1.36
N ARG A 74 -7.05 12.77 -2.33
CA ARG A 74 -5.69 13.20 -2.61
C ARG A 74 -5.06 13.84 -1.37
N SER A 75 -5.80 14.67 -0.63
CA SER A 75 -5.30 15.34 0.58
C SER A 75 -5.01 14.37 1.72
N ILE A 76 -5.88 13.37 1.93
CA ILE A 76 -5.69 12.32 2.94
C ILE A 76 -4.43 11.51 2.62
N LEU A 77 -4.30 11.02 1.39
CA LEU A 77 -3.15 10.21 0.98
C LEU A 77 -1.86 11.03 0.93
N PHE A 78 -1.94 12.30 0.56
CA PHE A 78 -0.80 13.21 0.63
C PHE A 78 -0.31 13.37 2.07
N THR A 79 -1.23 13.49 3.03
CA THR A 79 -0.86 13.54 4.46
C THR A 79 -0.19 12.26 4.91
N LEU A 80 -0.68 11.09 4.46
CA LEU A 80 -0.03 9.81 4.74
C LEU A 80 1.38 9.74 4.12
N ALA A 81 1.56 10.24 2.89
CA ALA A 81 2.87 10.33 2.25
C ALA A 81 3.86 11.22 3.02
N LEU A 82 3.38 12.27 3.69
CA LEU A 82 4.23 13.12 4.54
C LEU A 82 4.75 12.38 5.77
N ILE A 83 4.01 11.40 6.30
CA ILE A 83 4.44 10.57 7.44
C ILE A 83 5.61 9.66 7.05
N ASP A 84 5.77 9.32 5.76
CA ASP A 84 6.92 8.56 5.26
C ASP A 84 8.21 9.40 5.22
N LEU A 85 8.15 10.75 5.23
CA LEU A 85 9.35 11.59 5.19
C LEU A 85 10.25 11.42 6.42
N PRO A 86 9.73 11.41 7.67
CA PRO A 86 10.50 10.99 8.84
C PRO A 86 11.14 9.61 8.67
N LEU A 87 10.42 8.63 8.10
CA LEU A 87 10.97 7.28 7.89
C LEU A 87 12.16 7.30 6.92
N VAL A 88 12.09 8.09 5.84
CA VAL A 88 13.23 8.32 4.93
C VAL A 88 14.39 8.97 5.66
N TYR A 89 14.12 10.04 6.42
CA TYR A 89 15.14 10.76 7.17
C TYR A 89 15.90 9.82 8.12
N TYR A 90 15.17 9.07 8.94
CA TYR A 90 15.78 8.13 9.86
C TYR A 90 16.53 7.04 9.06
N THR A 91 15.95 6.50 7.97
CA THR A 91 16.57 5.42 7.19
C THR A 91 17.93 5.84 6.64
N VAL A 92 18.04 7.06 6.13
CA VAL A 92 19.29 7.61 5.63
C VAL A 92 20.28 7.87 6.75
N LYS A 93 19.81 8.36 7.91
CA LYS A 93 20.65 8.74 9.04
C LYS A 93 21.22 7.55 9.82
N HIS A 94 20.39 6.54 10.10
CA HIS A 94 20.74 5.41 10.96
C HIS A 94 20.87 4.08 10.22
N GLY A 95 20.26 3.94 9.03
CA GLY A 95 20.38 2.74 8.21
C GLY A 95 21.83 2.31 7.90
N PRO A 96 22.83 3.21 7.74
CA PRO A 96 24.22 2.78 7.54
C PRO A 96 24.76 1.88 8.67
N ASN A 97 24.20 1.94 9.89
CA ASN A 97 24.59 1.07 10.98
C ASN A 97 24.20 -0.41 10.78
N GLU A 98 23.16 -0.68 9.99
CA GLU A 98 22.70 -2.03 9.64
C GLU A 98 23.57 -2.67 8.54
N TRP A 99 24.19 -1.85 7.70
CA TRP A 99 24.98 -2.27 6.54
C TRP A 99 26.49 -2.39 6.81
N LYS A 100 26.92 -2.55 8.08
CA LYS A 100 28.35 -2.75 8.42
C LYS A 100 28.99 -3.92 7.69
N HIS A 101 28.20 -4.94 7.35
CA HIS A 101 28.61 -6.12 6.57
C HIS A 101 28.74 -5.84 5.05
N ALA A 102 28.19 -4.73 4.55
CA ALA A 102 28.21 -4.34 3.14
C ALA A 102 28.60 -2.85 2.97
N PRO A 103 29.90 -2.51 3.00
CA PRO A 103 30.38 -1.12 3.03
C PRO A 103 29.97 -0.26 1.84
N VAL A 104 29.71 -0.87 0.68
CA VAL A 104 29.22 -0.15 -0.51
C VAL A 104 27.81 0.37 -0.29
N VAL A 105 26.91 -0.48 0.24
CA VAL A 105 25.52 -0.11 0.54
C VAL A 105 25.50 0.93 1.65
N GLN A 106 26.28 0.71 2.71
CA GLN A 106 26.43 1.64 3.83
C GLN A 106 26.75 3.07 3.39
N ARG A 107 27.76 3.25 2.52
CA ARG A 107 28.22 4.58 2.06
C ARG A 107 27.30 5.22 1.03
N LYS A 108 26.59 4.41 0.23
CA LYS A 108 25.73 4.87 -0.86
C LYS A 108 24.24 4.77 -0.55
N LEU A 109 23.87 4.56 0.71
CA LEU A 109 22.49 4.27 1.10
C LEU A 109 21.49 5.31 0.59
N PHE A 110 21.81 6.60 0.74
CA PHE A 110 20.98 7.69 0.22
C PHE A 110 20.78 7.61 -1.30
N SER A 111 21.87 7.39 -2.05
CA SER A 111 21.82 7.28 -3.51
C SER A 111 21.05 6.04 -3.96
N ILE A 112 21.22 4.91 -3.27
CA ILE A 112 20.47 3.67 -3.53
C ILE A 112 18.99 3.89 -3.27
N LEU A 113 18.62 4.45 -2.12
CA LEU A 113 17.23 4.73 -1.78
C LEU A 113 16.60 5.70 -2.80
N THR A 114 17.32 6.75 -3.18
CA THR A 114 16.87 7.71 -4.20
C THR A 114 16.63 7.02 -5.54
N ALA A 115 17.57 6.20 -6.00
CA ALA A 115 17.43 5.44 -7.25
C ALA A 115 16.24 4.46 -7.19
N LEU A 116 16.04 3.79 -6.06
CA LEU A 116 14.90 2.90 -5.83
C LEU A 116 13.58 3.66 -5.87
N ILE A 117 13.49 4.85 -5.26
CA ILE A 117 12.29 5.70 -5.30
C ILE A 117 11.96 6.08 -6.74
N PHE A 118 12.91 6.62 -7.50
CA PHE A 118 12.66 7.00 -8.89
C PHE A 118 12.30 5.82 -9.79
N THR A 119 12.96 4.67 -9.59
CA THR A 119 12.64 3.44 -10.32
C THR A 119 11.23 2.96 -9.98
N SER A 120 10.87 2.96 -8.70
CA SER A 120 9.54 2.56 -8.23
C SER A 120 8.45 3.51 -8.77
N ILE A 121 8.70 4.83 -8.77
CA ILE A 121 7.80 5.81 -9.40
C ILE A 121 7.62 5.49 -10.89
N GLY A 122 8.71 5.19 -11.60
CA GLY A 122 8.66 4.84 -13.01
C GLY A 122 7.81 3.59 -13.27
N VAL A 123 7.96 2.55 -12.44
CA VAL A 123 7.16 1.31 -12.52
C VAL A 123 5.69 1.58 -12.24
N GLU A 124 5.38 2.22 -11.11
CA GLU A 124 4.00 2.52 -10.70
C GLU A 124 3.29 3.44 -11.70
N TYR A 125 4.00 4.46 -12.20
CA TYR A 125 3.48 5.35 -13.22
C TYR A 125 3.22 4.62 -14.54
N SER A 126 4.18 3.80 -14.99
CA SER A 126 4.02 3.04 -16.25
C SER A 126 2.86 2.06 -16.16
N PHE A 127 2.73 1.36 -15.03
CA PHE A 127 1.61 0.45 -14.79
C PHE A 127 0.26 1.20 -14.75
N SER A 128 0.17 2.28 -13.98
CA SER A 128 -1.05 3.09 -13.88
C SER A 128 -1.44 3.73 -15.21
N ARG A 129 -0.45 4.23 -15.95
CA ARG A 129 -0.66 4.81 -17.28
C ARG A 129 -1.14 3.76 -18.27
N TYR A 130 -0.48 2.59 -18.33
CA TYR A 130 -0.90 1.47 -19.16
C TYR A 130 -2.34 1.07 -18.85
N TRP A 131 -2.70 0.98 -17.57
CA TRP A 131 -4.05 0.64 -17.13
C TRP A 131 -5.10 1.62 -17.63
N ILE A 132 -4.85 2.92 -17.45
CA ILE A 132 -5.77 4.00 -17.83
C ILE A 132 -5.89 4.12 -19.35
N GLU A 133 -4.78 4.09 -20.10
CA GLU A 133 -4.76 4.21 -21.55
C GLU A 133 -5.43 3.02 -22.25
N ASN A 134 -5.30 1.81 -21.70
CA ASN A 134 -5.92 0.60 -22.25
C ASN A 134 -7.34 0.34 -21.70
N LYS A 135 -7.88 1.24 -20.87
CA LYS A 135 -9.25 1.15 -20.31
C LYS A 135 -9.53 -0.21 -19.63
N LEU A 136 -8.55 -0.72 -18.90
CA LEU A 136 -8.71 -2.00 -18.20
C LEU A 136 -9.83 -1.90 -17.16
N GLY A 137 -10.72 -2.90 -17.12
CA GLY A 137 -11.89 -2.90 -16.24
C GLY A 137 -13.07 -2.06 -16.73
N SER A 138 -13.00 -1.48 -17.94
CA SER A 138 -14.07 -0.64 -18.50
C SER A 138 -15.40 -1.37 -18.75
N GLU A 139 -15.36 -2.69 -18.88
CA GLU A 139 -16.54 -3.56 -18.96
C GLU A 139 -17.47 -3.43 -17.75
N ARG A 140 -16.96 -2.90 -16.63
CA ARG A 140 -17.70 -2.66 -15.40
C ARG A 140 -18.49 -1.36 -15.40
N GLY A 141 -18.39 -0.57 -16.46
CA GLY A 141 -19.15 0.67 -16.63
C GLY A 141 -18.54 1.91 -15.98
N THR A 142 -17.37 1.78 -15.35
CA THR A 142 -16.77 2.80 -14.50
C THR A 142 -16.57 4.15 -15.19
N THR A 143 -16.87 5.24 -14.47
CA THR A 143 -16.62 6.61 -14.93
C THR A 143 -15.30 7.16 -14.37
N TYR A 144 -14.44 7.71 -15.23
CA TYR A 144 -13.18 8.36 -14.83
C TYR A 144 -12.89 9.58 -15.71
N ARG A 145 -12.49 10.71 -15.12
CA ARG A 145 -12.24 11.98 -15.83
C ARG A 145 -13.41 12.45 -16.69
N GLY A 146 -14.63 12.15 -16.26
CA GLY A 146 -15.87 12.48 -16.98
C GLY A 146 -16.19 11.58 -18.17
N PHE A 147 -15.40 10.53 -18.43
CA PHE A 147 -15.67 9.54 -19.48
C PHE A 147 -16.35 8.30 -18.89
N THR A 148 -17.45 7.87 -19.50
CA THR A 148 -18.14 6.61 -19.19
C THR A 148 -17.40 5.43 -19.83
N SER A 149 -17.45 4.24 -19.20
CA SER A 149 -16.65 3.07 -19.62
C SER A 149 -15.16 3.39 -19.73
N ALA A 150 -14.66 4.16 -18.78
CA ALA A 150 -13.23 4.41 -18.59
C ALA A 150 -12.60 3.30 -17.74
N ALA A 151 -11.28 3.35 -17.56
CA ALA A 151 -10.56 2.36 -16.76
C ALA A 151 -11.09 2.29 -15.32
N ASP A 152 -11.14 1.08 -14.76
CA ASP A 152 -11.57 0.87 -13.38
C ASP A 152 -10.44 1.28 -12.42
N ILE A 153 -10.60 2.44 -11.82
CA ILE A 153 -9.64 3.01 -10.87
C ILE A 153 -9.68 2.32 -9.51
N ASN A 154 -10.81 1.71 -9.13
CA ASN A 154 -10.90 0.96 -7.89
C ASN A 154 -10.11 -0.35 -8.01
N GLU A 155 -10.22 -1.04 -9.15
CA GLU A 155 -9.38 -2.22 -9.44
C GLU A 155 -7.90 -1.82 -9.56
N LEU A 156 -7.58 -0.70 -10.21
CA LEU A 156 -6.19 -0.19 -10.27
C LEU A 156 -5.63 0.08 -8.86
N ALA A 157 -6.40 0.74 -8.00
CA ALA A 157 -6.00 1.02 -6.62
C ALA A 157 -5.82 -0.26 -5.81
N PHE A 158 -6.66 -1.27 -6.04
CA PHE A 158 -6.51 -2.60 -5.44
C PHE A 158 -5.19 -3.27 -5.85
N TRP A 159 -4.90 -3.34 -7.16
CA TRP A 159 -3.69 -4.03 -7.63
C TRP A 159 -2.40 -3.31 -7.24
N SER A 160 -2.33 -2.00 -7.49
CA SER A 160 -1.15 -1.19 -7.14
C SER A 160 -0.93 -1.18 -5.62
N GLY A 161 -2.00 -1.03 -4.84
CA GLY A 161 -1.94 -1.09 -3.37
C GLY A 161 -1.52 -2.46 -2.86
N SER A 162 -2.04 -3.55 -3.42
CA SER A 162 -1.67 -4.92 -3.04
C SER A 162 -0.20 -5.24 -3.35
N LEU A 163 0.33 -4.71 -4.45
CA LEU A 163 1.73 -4.88 -4.82
C LEU A 163 2.66 -4.12 -3.85
N ALA A 164 2.36 -2.86 -3.56
CA ALA A 164 3.10 -2.06 -2.59
C ALA A 164 3.04 -2.68 -1.19
N LEU A 165 1.88 -3.25 -0.82
CA LEU A 165 1.66 -3.96 0.42
C LEU A 165 2.51 -5.23 0.54
N ALA A 166 2.54 -6.06 -0.50
CA ALA A 166 3.37 -7.26 -0.55
C ALA A 166 4.87 -6.94 -0.52
N ALA A 167 5.27 -5.78 -1.05
CA ALA A 167 6.64 -5.29 -0.99
C ALA A 167 7.05 -4.76 0.40
N PHE A 168 6.12 -4.61 1.37
CA PHE A 168 6.36 -3.98 2.67
C PHE A 168 6.11 -4.94 3.85
N PRO A 169 7.03 -5.88 4.12
CA PRO A 169 6.92 -6.77 5.27
C PRO A 169 7.25 -6.05 6.57
N CYS A 170 6.40 -6.18 7.60
CA CYS A 170 6.53 -5.46 8.86
C CYS A 170 5.97 -6.26 10.06
N PRO A 171 6.70 -6.36 11.19
CA PRO A 171 6.29 -7.18 12.33
C PRO A 171 5.20 -6.56 13.23
N TRP A 172 4.75 -5.34 12.95
CA TRP A 172 3.83 -4.66 13.86
C TRP A 172 2.40 -5.12 13.64
N ALA A 173 1.75 -5.58 14.72
CA ALA A 173 0.36 -6.02 14.70
C ALA A 173 -0.59 -4.99 14.06
N PHE A 174 -0.36 -3.69 14.28
CA PHE A 174 -1.14 -2.62 13.64
C PHE A 174 -0.99 -2.61 12.11
N ARG A 175 0.20 -2.90 11.61
CA ARG A 175 0.45 -2.97 10.16
C ARG A 175 -0.26 -4.17 9.54
N THR A 176 -0.18 -5.33 10.18
CA THR A 176 -0.84 -6.57 9.74
C THR A 176 -2.35 -6.48 9.83
N LEU A 177 -2.89 -5.92 10.91
CA LEU A 177 -4.33 -5.68 11.06
C LEU A 177 -4.84 -4.70 10.00
N GLY A 178 -4.06 -3.68 9.65
CA GLY A 178 -4.37 -2.82 8.52
C GLY A 178 -4.36 -3.60 7.19
N SER A 179 -3.35 -4.44 6.94
CA SER A 179 -3.31 -5.30 5.73
C SER A 179 -4.55 -6.20 5.61
N LEU A 180 -4.95 -6.81 6.72
CA LEU A 180 -6.16 -7.63 6.81
C LEU A 180 -7.43 -6.80 6.56
N GLY A 181 -7.49 -5.58 7.10
CA GLY A 181 -8.60 -4.65 6.86
C GLY A 181 -8.70 -4.23 5.39
N PHE A 182 -7.56 -3.97 4.73
CA PHE A 182 -7.51 -3.65 3.30
C PHE A 182 -8.14 -4.77 2.47
N PHE A 183 -7.65 -6.01 2.58
CA PHE A 183 -8.25 -7.11 1.85
C PHE A 183 -9.66 -7.43 2.31
N GLY A 184 -9.95 -7.28 3.61
CA GLY A 184 -11.26 -7.52 4.20
C GLY A 184 -12.36 -6.61 3.64
N CYS A 185 -12.07 -5.32 3.39
CA CYS A 185 -13.07 -4.43 2.78
C CYS A 185 -13.38 -4.83 1.34
N TYR A 186 -12.38 -5.26 0.58
CA TYR A 186 -12.56 -5.74 -0.80
C TYR A 186 -13.23 -7.11 -0.86
N LEU A 187 -12.90 -8.04 0.03
CA LEU A 187 -13.58 -9.35 0.14
C LEU A 187 -15.04 -9.19 0.57
N LEU A 188 -15.33 -8.26 1.48
CA LEU A 188 -16.71 -7.93 1.85
C LEU A 188 -17.49 -7.42 0.63
N ARG A 189 -16.87 -6.60 -0.22
CA ARG A 189 -17.49 -6.13 -1.46
C ARG A 189 -17.66 -7.23 -2.49
N ASP A 190 -16.68 -8.11 -2.66
CA ASP A 190 -16.79 -9.27 -3.55
C ASP A 190 -17.90 -10.22 -3.10
N TRP A 191 -18.04 -10.48 -1.79
CA TRP A 191 -19.08 -11.37 -1.26
C TRP A 191 -20.51 -10.90 -1.60
N TYR A 192 -20.76 -9.60 -1.52
CA TYR A 192 -22.08 -9.02 -1.78
C TYR A 192 -22.26 -8.52 -3.21
N TRP A 193 -21.17 -8.13 -3.89
CA TRP A 193 -21.15 -7.51 -5.21
C TRP A 193 -19.97 -8.06 -6.07
N PRO A 194 -19.99 -9.37 -6.38
CA PRO A 194 -18.89 -10.07 -7.05
C PRO A 194 -18.69 -9.62 -8.49
N GLU A 195 -19.74 -9.10 -9.16
CA GLU A 195 -19.64 -8.64 -10.55
C GLU A 195 -18.68 -7.46 -10.69
N MET A 196 -18.60 -6.61 -9.67
CA MET A 196 -17.71 -5.44 -9.65
C MET A 196 -16.35 -5.72 -9.03
N HIS A 197 -16.20 -6.78 -8.24
CA HIS A 197 -14.98 -7.07 -7.49
C HIS A 197 -14.37 -8.46 -7.74
N PRO A 198 -14.52 -9.09 -8.93
CA PRO A 198 -14.11 -10.48 -9.13
C PRO A 198 -12.58 -10.65 -9.09
N TYR A 199 -11.83 -9.54 -9.13
CA TYR A 199 -10.39 -9.51 -9.08
C TYR A 199 -9.81 -9.86 -7.71
N VAL A 200 -10.58 -9.71 -6.63
CA VAL A 200 -10.11 -9.88 -5.25
C VAL A 200 -9.81 -11.34 -4.94
N VAL A 201 -10.50 -12.27 -5.59
CA VAL A 201 -10.33 -13.72 -5.42
C VAL A 201 -9.46 -14.37 -6.50
N LYS A 202 -8.85 -13.58 -7.40
CA LYS A 202 -7.93 -14.13 -8.42
C LYS A 202 -6.67 -14.70 -7.76
N PRO A 203 -6.03 -15.74 -8.35
CA PRO A 203 -4.84 -16.35 -7.77
C PRO A 203 -3.71 -15.36 -7.44
N LEU A 204 -3.53 -14.33 -8.28
CA LEU A 204 -2.54 -13.29 -8.04
C LEU A 204 -2.88 -12.43 -6.81
N ALA A 205 -4.16 -12.08 -6.61
CA ALA A 205 -4.59 -11.31 -5.44
C ALA A 205 -4.38 -12.11 -4.15
N ILE A 206 -4.72 -13.40 -4.16
CA ILE A 206 -4.47 -14.32 -3.04
C ILE A 206 -2.97 -14.45 -2.78
N LEU A 207 -2.15 -14.57 -3.82
CA LEU A 207 -0.70 -14.62 -3.67
C LEU A 207 -0.15 -13.34 -3.02
N LEU A 208 -0.60 -12.16 -3.46
CA LEU A 208 -0.18 -10.88 -2.87
C LEU A 208 -0.61 -10.75 -1.40
N LEU A 209 -1.82 -11.19 -1.07
CA LEU A 209 -2.31 -11.29 0.30
C LEU A 209 -1.42 -12.20 1.15
N VAL A 210 -1.12 -13.40 0.66
CA VAL A 210 -0.28 -14.38 1.35
C VAL A 210 1.14 -13.86 1.53
N ILE A 211 1.71 -13.19 0.52
CA ILE A 211 3.04 -12.56 0.65
C ILE A 211 2.99 -11.45 1.70
N ALA A 212 2.00 -10.56 1.65
CA ALA A 212 1.88 -9.46 2.60
C ALA A 212 1.76 -9.96 4.05
N ILE A 213 0.78 -10.82 4.32
CA ILE A 213 0.53 -11.34 5.69
C ILE A 213 1.61 -12.32 6.11
N GLY A 214 2.01 -13.21 5.20
CA GLY A 214 3.02 -14.23 5.46
C GLY A 214 4.36 -13.60 5.81
N SER A 215 4.73 -12.49 5.16
CA SER A 215 5.97 -11.79 5.48
C SER A 215 5.88 -11.03 6.81
N ASP A 216 4.74 -10.43 7.13
CA ASP A 216 4.51 -9.82 8.45
C ASP A 216 4.66 -10.86 9.58
N PHE A 217 4.03 -12.03 9.42
CA PHE A 217 4.08 -13.11 10.39
C PHE A 217 5.48 -13.71 10.51
N LEU A 218 6.12 -14.02 9.38
CA LEU A 218 7.47 -14.59 9.34
C LEU A 218 8.48 -13.65 9.99
N TYR A 219 8.41 -12.36 9.70
CA TYR A 219 9.30 -11.37 10.31
C TYR A 219 9.10 -11.31 11.84
N GLY A 220 7.85 -11.29 12.31
CA GLY A 220 7.54 -11.31 13.74
C GLY A 220 8.10 -12.54 14.46
N VAL A 221 7.97 -13.73 13.85
CA VAL A 221 8.53 -14.98 14.39
C VAL A 221 10.06 -14.93 14.43
N LEU A 222 10.71 -14.46 13.37
CA LEU A 222 12.17 -14.36 13.31
C LEU A 222 12.72 -13.40 14.36
N MET A 223 12.07 -12.26 14.59
CA MET A 223 12.45 -11.33 15.65
C MET A 223 12.37 -11.98 17.05
N LEU A 224 11.29 -12.70 17.34
CA LEU A 224 11.14 -13.42 18.61
C LEU A 224 12.19 -14.52 18.80
N MET A 225 12.66 -15.13 17.72
CA MET A 225 13.74 -16.14 17.77
C MET A 225 15.10 -15.49 18.05
N VAL A 226 15.40 -14.36 17.42
CA VAL A 226 16.67 -13.63 17.61
C VAL A 226 16.79 -13.07 19.04
N ASP A 227 15.72 -12.51 19.60
CA ASP A 227 15.71 -11.98 20.96
C ASP A 227 15.88 -13.06 22.03
N ARG A 228 15.51 -14.32 21.75
CA ARG A 228 15.76 -15.45 22.66
C ARG A 228 17.20 -15.97 22.64
N THR A 229 18.00 -15.52 21.66
CA THR A 229 19.40 -15.93 21.49
C THR A 229 20.41 -14.88 21.96
N ARG A 230 19.95 -13.75 22.50
CA ARG A 230 20.77 -12.73 23.18
C ARG A 230 20.56 -12.79 24.69
#